data_AF-A0A2W6RMV5-F1
#
_entry.id   AF-A0A2W6RMV5-F1
#
_cell.length_a   1.000
_cell.length_b   1.000
_cell.length_c   1.000
_cell.angle_alpha   90.00
_cell.angle_beta   90.00
_cell.angle_gamma   90.00
#
_symmetry.space_group_name_H-M   'P 1'
#
loop_
_entity.id
_entity.type
_entity.pdbx_description
1 polymer ?
#
loop_
_entity_poly.entity_id
_entity_poly.type
_entity_poly.pdbx_seq_one_letter_code
_entity_poly.pdbx_strand_id
1 'polypeptide(L)'
;MGALADWHFDGGPAFCDACGDCAECPYRENEPRSAAGQKVWSIVESCAGQLRVGMNGVIGLDYPAWIAFAGLTPMDAATADLLSACLPEIEGAVLKGLRKESDE
;
A
#
# COMPACT_ATOMS: atom_id res chain seq x y z
N MET A 1 0.11 -2.27 9.72
CA MET A 1 -0.19 -1.96 8.30
C MET A 1 0.68 -2.82 7.37
N GLY A 2 1.94 -3.09 7.72
CA GLY A 2 2.83 -3.99 6.98
C GLY A 2 2.20 -5.30 6.50
N ALA A 3 1.59 -6.11 7.38
CA ALA A 3 0.99 -7.39 6.98
C ALA A 3 -0.10 -7.27 5.88
N LEU A 4 -0.92 -6.20 5.94
CA LEU A 4 -1.93 -5.92 4.92
C LEU A 4 -1.27 -5.52 3.60
N ALA A 5 -0.27 -4.62 3.65
CA ALA A 5 0.48 -4.18 2.49
C ALA A 5 1.25 -5.33 1.84
N ASP A 6 1.96 -6.14 2.64
CA ASP A 6 2.67 -7.34 2.20
C ASP A 6 1.73 -8.27 1.43
N TRP A 7 0.57 -8.60 2.00
CA TRP A 7 -0.40 -9.45 1.31
C TRP A 7 -0.97 -8.81 0.04
N HIS A 8 -1.37 -7.53 0.11
CA HIS A 8 -1.98 -6.82 -1.01
C HIS A 8 -1.04 -6.73 -2.22
N PHE A 9 0.22 -6.34 -2.00
CA PHE A 9 1.19 -6.22 -3.09
C PHE A 9 1.83 -7.55 -3.51
N ASP A 10 1.62 -8.64 -2.76
CA ASP A 10 2.07 -9.99 -3.12
C ASP A 10 1.05 -10.79 -3.94
N GLY A 11 0.15 -10.10 -4.66
CA GLY A 11 -0.87 -10.72 -5.50
C GLY A 11 -2.23 -10.92 -4.82
N GLY A 12 -2.44 -10.35 -3.63
CA GLY A 12 -3.70 -10.41 -2.90
C GLY A 12 -4.95 -10.07 -3.72
N PRO A 13 -4.98 -9.00 -4.54
CA PRO A 13 -6.12 -8.68 -5.41
C PRO A 13 -6.47 -9.81 -6.38
N ALA A 14 -5.49 -10.35 -7.10
CA ALA A 14 -5.71 -11.44 -8.05
C ALA A 14 -6.18 -12.73 -7.36
N PHE A 15 -5.65 -13.01 -6.16
CA PHE A 15 -6.14 -14.11 -5.34
C PHE A 15 -7.61 -13.92 -4.96
N CYS A 16 -8.00 -12.72 -4.53
CA CYS A 16 -9.38 -12.42 -4.15
C CYS A 16 -10.36 -12.53 -5.31
N ASP A 17 -9.97 -12.12 -6.52
CA ASP A 17 -10.78 -12.29 -7.74
C ASP A 17 -11.10 -13.77 -8.04
N ALA A 18 -10.19 -14.69 -7.70
CA ALA A 18 -10.39 -16.13 -7.87
C ALA A 18 -11.15 -16.79 -6.70
N CYS A 19 -11.10 -16.18 -5.51
CA CYS A 19 -11.49 -16.80 -4.24
C CYS A 19 -12.95 -16.55 -3.85
N GLY A 20 -13.55 -15.41 -4.23
CA GLY A 20 -14.89 -15.04 -3.78
C GLY A 20 -14.95 -14.80 -2.26
N ASP A 21 -15.93 -15.37 -1.55
CA ASP A 21 -16.07 -15.22 -0.09
C ASP A 21 -15.33 -16.35 0.67
N CYS A 22 -14.09 -16.06 1.08
CA CYS A 22 -13.30 -16.96 1.92
C CYS A 22 -13.58 -16.75 3.41
N ALA A 23 -13.76 -17.85 4.15
CA ALA A 23 -13.96 -17.83 5.60
C ALA A 23 -12.81 -17.14 6.37
N GLU A 24 -11.57 -17.31 5.90
CA GLU A 24 -10.36 -16.68 6.46
C GLU A 24 -9.78 -15.73 5.41
N CYS A 25 -10.34 -14.51 5.33
CA CYS A 25 -9.91 -13.50 4.36
C CYS A 25 -8.79 -12.63 4.95
N PRO A 26 -7.57 -12.61 4.37
CA PRO A 26 -6.47 -11.81 4.90
C PRO A 26 -6.77 -10.30 4.91
N TYR A 27 -7.60 -9.79 3.99
CA TYR A 27 -8.07 -8.41 4.02
C TYR A 27 -8.91 -8.11 5.27
N ARG A 28 -9.79 -9.04 5.69
CA ARG A 28 -10.58 -8.89 6.93
C ARG A 28 -9.70 -9.02 8.17
N GLU A 29 -8.76 -9.96 8.17
CA GLU A 29 -7.87 -10.18 9.31
C GLU A 29 -6.98 -8.95 9.58
N ASN A 30 -6.44 -8.36 8.52
CA ASN A 30 -5.45 -7.28 8.60
C ASN A 30 -6.04 -5.88 8.36
N GLU A 31 -7.36 -5.73 8.27
CA GLU A 31 -8.01 -4.45 7.98
C GLU A 31 -7.64 -3.38 9.02
N PRO A 32 -7.43 -2.11 8.60
CA PRO A 32 -7.24 -1.03 9.55
C PRO A 32 -8.50 -0.80 10.38
N ARG A 33 -8.38 -0.93 11.71
CA ARG A 33 -9.52 -0.79 12.64
C ARG A 33 -9.80 0.64 13.09
N SER A 34 -8.87 1.58 12.86
CA SER A 34 -9.03 2.98 13.21
C SER A 34 -9.38 3.81 11.97
N ALA A 35 -10.14 4.90 12.15
CA ALA A 35 -10.47 5.82 11.06
C ALA A 35 -9.20 6.42 10.41
N ALA A 36 -8.17 6.70 11.22
CA ALA A 36 -6.86 7.14 10.72
C ALA A 36 -6.22 6.05 9.84
N GLY A 37 -6.20 4.80 10.30
CA GLY A 37 -5.65 3.68 9.53
C GLY A 37 -6.41 3.43 8.23
N GLN A 38 -7.73 3.51 8.24
CA GLN A 38 -8.56 3.36 7.05
C GLN A 38 -8.27 4.47 6.03
N LYS A 39 -8.11 5.71 6.50
CA LYS A 39 -7.75 6.84 5.66
C LYS A 39 -6.34 6.66 5.05
N VAL A 40 -5.37 6.25 5.86
CA VAL A 40 -4.02 5.96 5.36
C VAL A 40 -4.06 4.84 4.31
N TRP A 41 -4.82 3.76 4.56
CA TRP A 41 -4.96 2.67 3.59
C TRP A 41 -5.58 3.14 2.27
N SER A 42 -6.59 4.00 2.30
CA SER A 42 -7.17 4.56 1.06
C SER A 42 -6.16 5.36 0.23
N ILE A 43 -5.22 6.04 0.90
CA ILE A 43 -4.11 6.74 0.22
C ILE A 43 -3.15 5.73 -0.39
N VAL A 44 -2.84 4.63 0.33
CA VAL A 44 -1.99 3.55 -0.18
C VAL A 44 -2.56 2.95 -1.46
N GLU A 45 -3.83 2.58 -1.46
CA GLU A 45 -4.51 2.02 -2.64
C GLU A 45 -4.53 3.00 -3.82
N SER A 46 -4.68 4.30 -3.54
CA SER A 46 -4.72 5.34 -4.57
C SER A 46 -3.35 5.66 -5.17
N CYS A 47 -2.28 5.56 -4.36
CA CYS A 47 -0.95 6.03 -4.71
C CYS A 47 0.06 4.91 -5.02
N ALA A 48 -0.28 3.65 -4.80
CA ALA A 48 0.64 2.51 -5.01
C ALA A 48 1.34 2.50 -6.37
N GLY A 49 0.68 2.98 -7.43
CA GLY A 49 1.25 3.10 -8.78
C GLY A 49 2.15 4.33 -9.01
N GLN A 50 2.26 5.24 -8.05
CA GLN A 50 3.15 6.39 -8.12
C GLN A 50 4.56 5.98 -7.71
N LEU A 51 5.36 5.63 -8.71
CA LEU A 51 6.64 4.97 -8.58
C LEU A 51 7.77 5.80 -9.18
N ARG A 52 8.97 5.66 -8.62
CA ARG A 52 10.21 6.15 -9.21
C ARG A 52 10.87 5.04 -10.00
N VAL A 53 11.14 5.32 -11.27
CA VAL A 53 11.78 4.38 -12.21
C VAL A 53 13.20 4.86 -12.51
N GLY A 54 14.17 3.95 -12.38
CA GLY A 54 15.55 4.12 -12.82
C GLY A 54 15.85 3.26 -14.04
N MET A 55 17.12 3.25 -14.46
CA MET A 55 17.56 2.52 -15.67
C MET A 55 17.28 1.01 -15.61
N ASN A 56 17.22 0.44 -14.41
CA ASN A 56 17.04 -1.00 -14.18
C ASN A 56 15.69 -1.33 -13.50
N GLY A 57 14.67 -0.50 -13.72
CA GLY A 57 13.32 -0.72 -13.19
C GLY A 57 12.97 0.17 -12.00
N VAL A 58 11.97 -0.26 -11.21
CA VAL A 58 11.42 0.53 -10.11
C VAL A 58 12.40 0.57 -8.93
N ILE A 59 12.69 1.78 -8.45
CA ILE A 59 13.67 2.02 -7.38
C ILE A 59 13.05 2.55 -6.08
N GLY A 60 11.75 2.85 -6.08
CA GLY A 60 11.03 3.34 -4.90
C GLY A 60 9.66 3.90 -5.25
N LEU A 61 8.94 4.36 -4.23
CA LEU A 61 7.73 5.15 -4.39
C LEU A 61 8.11 6.61 -4.73
N ASP A 62 7.22 7.30 -5.44
CA ASP A 62 7.31 8.74 -5.64
C ASP A 62 6.75 9.48 -4.41
N TYR A 63 7.55 9.60 -3.36
CA TYR A 63 7.14 10.27 -2.12
C TYR A 63 6.59 11.69 -2.36
N PRO A 64 7.19 12.54 -3.23
CA PRO A 64 6.58 13.82 -3.62
C PRO A 64 5.15 13.70 -4.13
N ALA A 65 4.87 12.77 -5.04
CA ALA A 65 3.51 12.54 -5.55
C ALA A 65 2.56 12.07 -4.44
N TRP A 66 3.02 11.16 -3.58
CA TRP A 66 2.25 10.70 -2.42
C TRP A 66 1.92 11.82 -1.44
N ILE A 67 2.89 12.67 -1.11
CA ILE A 67 2.71 13.83 -0.22
C ILE A 67 1.73 14.83 -0.85
N ALA A 68 1.85 15.10 -2.15
CA ALA A 68 0.93 16.00 -2.86
C ALA A 68 -0.51 15.45 -2.85
N PHE A 69 -0.69 14.15 -3.11
CA PHE A 69 -2.00 13.51 -3.07
C PHE A 69 -2.58 13.48 -1.64
N ALA A 70 -1.76 13.15 -0.66
CA ALA A 70 -2.14 13.19 0.75
C ALA A 70 -2.62 14.59 1.16
N GLY A 71 -1.99 15.66 0.65
CA GLY A 71 -2.42 17.04 0.85
C GLY A 71 -3.81 17.38 0.28
N LEU A 72 -4.34 16.60 -0.66
CA LEU A 72 -5.71 16.74 -1.16
C LEU A 72 -6.74 16.11 -0.23
N THR A 73 -6.30 15.26 0.70
CA THR A 73 -7.15 14.56 1.66
C THR A 73 -7.08 15.26 3.01
N PRO A 74 -8.20 15.76 3.56
CA PRO A 74 -8.21 16.34 4.91
C PRO A 74 -7.75 15.31 5.95
N MET A 75 -6.64 15.60 6.63
CA MET A 75 -6.03 14.77 7.67
C MET A 75 -5.69 15.62 8.90
N ASP A 76 -5.87 15.05 10.08
CA ASP A 76 -5.29 15.61 11.29
C ASP A 76 -3.80 15.24 11.41
N ALA A 77 -3.10 15.85 12.35
CA ALA A 77 -1.67 15.61 12.54
C ALA A 77 -1.37 14.13 12.86
N ALA A 78 -2.21 13.48 13.67
CA ALA A 78 -2.03 12.08 14.04
C ALA A 78 -2.15 11.14 12.83
N THR A 79 -3.06 11.42 11.89
CA THR A 79 -3.20 10.64 10.66
C THR A 79 -2.02 10.88 9.72
N ALA A 80 -1.52 12.12 9.62
CA ALA A 80 -0.34 12.43 8.84
C ALA A 80 0.93 11.75 9.40
N ASP A 81 1.09 11.73 10.72
CA ASP A 81 2.18 11.03 11.40
C ASP A 81 2.09 9.51 11.15
N LEU A 82 0.88 8.94 11.20
CA LEU A 82 0.66 7.53 10.89
C LEU A 82 1.02 7.20 9.43
N LEU A 83 0.61 8.03 8.47
CA LEU A 83 1.01 7.87 7.06
C LEU A 83 2.53 7.85 6.94
N SER A 84 3.20 8.86 7.49
CA SER A 84 4.66 8.96 7.46
C SER A 84 5.35 7.75 8.09
N ALA A 85 4.82 7.23 9.21
CA ALA A 85 5.39 6.07 9.89
C ALA A 85 5.23 4.77 9.09
N CYS A 86 4.19 4.65 8.26
CA CYS A 86 3.93 3.45 7.47
C CYS A 86 4.64 3.41 6.12
N LEU A 87 5.03 4.56 5.55
CA LEU A 87 5.62 4.65 4.21
C LEU A 87 6.80 3.67 3.98
N PRO A 88 7.76 3.48 4.90
CA PRO A 88 8.86 2.54 4.67
C PRO A 88 8.42 1.08 4.54
N GLU A 89 7.46 0.63 5.36
CA GLU A 89 6.92 -0.73 5.26
C GLU A 89 6.14 -0.93 3.96
N ILE A 90 5.34 0.08 3.57
CA ILE A 90 4.55 0.07 2.34
C ILE A 90 5.47 0.03 1.10
N GLU A 91 6.50 0.86 1.07
CA GLU A 91 7.49 0.86 -0.02
C GLU A 91 8.17 -0.51 -0.15
N GLY A 92 8.55 -1.11 0.98
CA GLY A 92 9.12 -2.46 1.00
C GLY A 92 8.20 -3.50 0.37
N ALA A 93 6.91 -3.50 0.75
CA ALA A 93 5.91 -4.41 0.21
C ALA A 93 5.68 -4.20 -1.31
N VAL A 94 5.53 -2.94 -1.75
CA VAL A 94 5.35 -2.60 -3.17
C VAL A 94 6.56 -3.05 -4.01
N LEU A 95 7.78 -2.73 -3.57
CA LEU A 95 8.99 -3.10 -4.29
C LEU A 95 9.20 -4.62 -4.34
N LYS A 96 8.82 -5.34 -3.28
CA LYS A 96 8.86 -6.80 -3.26
C LYS A 96 7.90 -7.40 -4.28
N GLY A 97 6.65 -6.92 -4.33
CA GLY A 97 5.65 -7.36 -5.30
C GLY A 97 6.10 -7.16 -6.75
N LEU A 98 6.56 -5.95 -7.08
CA LEU A 98 7.01 -5.60 -8.45
C LEU A 98 8.23 -6.40 -8.92
N ARG A 99 9.14 -6.75 -8.01
CA ARG A 99 10.30 -7.59 -8.35
C ARG A 99 9.89 -9.02 -8.72
N LYS A 100 8.91 -9.58 -8.01
CA LYS A 100 8.37 -10.92 -8.34
C LYS A 100 7.76 -10.95 -9.73
N GLU A 101 6.96 -9.95 -10.08
CA GLU A 101 6.36 -9.84 -11.42
C GLU A 101 7.41 -9.70 -12.54
N SER A 102 8.57 -9.12 -12.25
CA SER A 102 9.67 -8.99 -13.23
C SER A 102 10.47 -10.28 -13.45
N ASP A 103 10.42 -11.22 -12.49
CA ASP A 103 11.15 -12.50 -12.53
C ASP A 103 10.32 -13.65 -13.17
N GLU A 104 9.02 -13.44 -13.41
CA GLU A 104 8.07 -14.37 -14.05
C GLU A 104 7.90 -14.13 -15.56
#